data_AF-A0ABD6EYJ2-F1
#
_entry.id   AF-A0ABD6EYJ2-F1
#
_cell.length_a   1.000
_cell.length_b   1.000
_cell.length_c   1.000
_cell.angle_alpha   90.00
_cell.angle_beta   90.00
_cell.angle_gamma   90.00
#
_symmetry.space_group_name_H-M   'P 1'
#
loop_
_entity.id
_entity.type
_entity.pdbx_description
1 polymer ?
#
loop_
_entity_poly.entity_id
_entity_poly.type
_entity_poly.pdbx_seq_one_letter_code
_entity_poly.pdbx_strand_id
1 'polypeptide(L)'
;MKRPMRVPYHSNVLRGDLTGKLLQFTNCRSLRNTKFTDDDVWVENGRIRDAAEIFFDEKRMADIQIDCMGHIISPGLIDVQINGAFGYDFSSLRQNEFIEKVQYVSQRLLESGVTSFCPTIISSHPNVYRHVSSLP
;
A
#
# COMPACT_ATOMS: atom_id res chain seq x y z
N MET A 1 -18.55 -1.30 -27.01
CA MET A 1 -17.85 -1.39 -25.72
C MET A 1 -16.88 -0.23 -25.61
N LYS A 2 -16.85 0.46 -24.46
CA LYS A 2 -15.90 1.57 -24.21
C LYS A 2 -14.50 0.97 -24.03
N ARG A 3 -13.51 1.50 -24.76
CA ARG A 3 -12.12 1.06 -24.59
C ARG A 3 -11.58 1.52 -23.23
N PRO A 4 -10.77 0.71 -22.54
CA PRO A 4 -10.07 1.13 -21.32
C PRO A 4 -9.16 2.32 -21.60
N MET A 5 -9.09 3.25 -20.67
CA MET A 5 -8.05 4.29 -20.69
C MET A 5 -6.71 3.64 -20.36
N ARG A 6 -5.68 3.85 -21.19
CA ARG A 6 -4.34 3.30 -20.97
C ARG A 6 -3.39 4.39 -20.47
N VAL A 7 -2.69 4.12 -19.37
CA VAL A 7 -1.75 5.06 -18.76
C VAL A 7 -0.54 4.33 -18.18
N PRO A 8 0.65 4.94 -18.09
CA PRO A 8 1.76 4.38 -17.31
C PRO A 8 1.47 4.44 -15.80
N TYR A 9 2.12 3.57 -15.01
CA TYR A 9 1.92 3.48 -13.55
C TYR A 9 2.21 4.79 -12.79
N HIS A 10 3.02 5.68 -13.35
CA HIS A 10 3.34 6.98 -12.77
C HIS A 10 2.46 8.13 -13.29
N SER A 11 1.32 7.81 -13.92
CA SER A 11 0.39 8.82 -14.45
C SER A 11 -0.34 9.56 -13.34
N ASN A 12 -0.48 10.89 -13.49
CA ASN A 12 -1.23 11.74 -12.55
C ASN A 12 -2.71 11.40 -12.48
N VAL A 13 -3.27 10.72 -13.49
CA VAL A 13 -4.67 10.27 -13.48
C VAL A 13 -4.95 9.32 -12.31
N LEU A 14 -3.95 8.54 -11.89
CA LEU A 14 -4.04 7.59 -10.79
C LEU A 14 -4.06 8.26 -9.40
N ARG A 15 -3.83 9.58 -9.34
CA ARG A 15 -3.94 10.38 -8.11
C ARG A 15 -5.34 10.96 -7.89
N GLY A 16 -6.25 10.77 -8.85
CA GLY A 16 -7.65 11.21 -8.76
C GLY A 16 -8.54 10.24 -7.98
N ASP A 17 -9.85 10.51 -7.99
CA ASP A 17 -10.84 9.60 -7.43
C ASP A 17 -11.00 8.36 -8.34
N LEU A 18 -10.69 7.19 -7.79
CA LEU A 18 -10.77 5.90 -8.45
C LEU A 18 -11.94 5.03 -7.93
N THR A 19 -12.84 5.62 -7.13
CA THR A 19 -13.99 4.90 -6.56
C THR A 19 -14.85 4.29 -7.67
N GLY A 20 -15.16 3.00 -7.53
CA GLY A 20 -15.94 2.22 -8.48
C GLY A 20 -15.24 1.92 -9.82
N LYS A 21 -13.95 2.25 -9.97
CA LYS A 21 -13.17 1.94 -11.17
C LYS A 21 -12.51 0.57 -11.05
N LEU A 22 -12.68 -0.25 -12.08
CA LEU A 22 -11.90 -1.47 -12.25
C LEU A 22 -10.55 -1.12 -12.88
N LEU A 23 -9.48 -1.35 -12.14
CA LEU A 23 -8.10 -1.12 -12.55
C LEU A 23 -7.47 -2.45 -12.95
N GLN A 24 -6.70 -2.45 -14.03
CA GLN A 24 -5.91 -3.59 -14.47
C GLN A 24 -4.45 -3.15 -14.63
N PHE A 25 -3.58 -3.65 -13.78
CA PHE A 25 -2.14 -3.48 -13.89
C PHE A 25 -1.58 -4.52 -14.85
N THR A 26 -0.95 -4.08 -15.93
CA THR A 26 -0.44 -4.91 -17.01
C THR A 26 1.06 -4.71 -17.21
N ASN A 27 1.69 -5.59 -18.01
CA ASN A 27 3.12 -5.52 -18.31
C ASN A 27 3.96 -5.46 -17.02
N CYS A 28 3.67 -6.37 -16.10
CA CYS A 28 4.33 -6.48 -14.81
C CYS A 28 4.75 -7.92 -14.56
N ARG A 29 5.69 -8.12 -13.64
CA ARG A 29 5.91 -9.43 -13.01
C ARG A 29 5.26 -9.42 -11.64
N SER A 30 4.12 -10.09 -11.49
CA SER A 30 3.38 -10.10 -10.24
C SER A 30 3.85 -11.24 -9.32
N LEU A 31 4.07 -10.93 -8.04
CA LEU A 31 4.42 -11.93 -7.03
C LEU A 31 3.12 -12.54 -6.47
N ARG A 32 2.88 -13.82 -6.79
CA ARG A 32 1.79 -14.61 -6.24
C ARG A 32 2.35 -15.72 -5.37
N ASN A 33 1.98 -15.72 -4.10
CA ASN A 33 2.57 -16.59 -3.08
C ASN A 33 4.10 -16.41 -3.03
N THR A 34 4.85 -17.37 -3.58
CA THR A 34 6.32 -17.40 -3.59
C THR A 34 6.91 -17.37 -5.00
N LYS A 35 6.09 -17.10 -6.03
CA LYS A 35 6.52 -17.14 -7.44
C LYS A 35 6.14 -15.86 -8.17
N PHE A 36 7.01 -15.43 -9.07
CA PHE A 36 6.69 -14.42 -10.06
C PHE A 36 5.90 -15.04 -11.20
N THR A 37 4.86 -14.36 -11.64
CA THR A 37 4.08 -14.68 -12.85
C THR A 37 3.98 -13.43 -13.72
N ASP A 38 3.60 -13.61 -14.98
CA ASP A 38 3.31 -12.50 -15.90
C ASP A 38 1.81 -12.15 -15.88
N ASP A 39 1.11 -12.54 -14.81
CA ASP A 39 -0.33 -12.27 -14.68
C ASP A 39 -0.58 -10.81 -14.35
N ASP A 40 -1.61 -10.25 -14.97
CA ASP A 40 -2.14 -8.93 -14.63
C ASP A 40 -2.75 -8.92 -13.21
N VAL A 41 -2.67 -7.78 -12.55
CA VAL A 41 -3.30 -7.56 -11.23
C VAL A 41 -4.53 -6.69 -11.40
N TRP A 42 -5.67 -7.15 -10.87
CA TRP A 42 -6.94 -6.44 -10.94
C TRP A 42 -7.30 -5.86 -9.59
N VAL A 43 -7.71 -4.59 -9.55
CA VAL A 43 -8.06 -3.89 -8.32
C VAL A 43 -9.33 -3.09 -8.51
N GLU A 44 -10.23 -3.16 -7.54
CA GLU A 44 -11.41 -2.30 -7.48
C GLU A 44 -11.72 -1.97 -6.01
N ASN A 45 -12.00 -0.69 -5.72
CA ASN A 45 -12.34 -0.21 -4.37
C ASN A 45 -11.34 -0.65 -3.28
N GLY A 46 -10.04 -0.58 -3.59
CA GLY A 46 -8.97 -0.94 -2.66
C GLY A 46 -8.80 -2.44 -2.41
N ARG A 47 -9.50 -3.30 -3.16
CA ARG A 47 -9.39 -4.76 -3.06
C ARG A 47 -8.84 -5.35 -4.34
N ILE A 48 -7.95 -6.33 -4.19
CA ILE A 48 -7.51 -7.17 -5.32
C ILE A 48 -8.70 -8.06 -5.71
N ARG A 49 -9.05 -8.05 -6.99
CA ARG A 49 -10.14 -8.85 -7.57
C ARG A 49 -9.59 -10.10 -8.25
N ASP A 50 -10.41 -11.15 -8.33
CA ASP A 50 -10.06 -12.35 -9.07
C ASP A 50 -10.23 -12.10 -10.58
N ALA A 51 -9.18 -12.38 -11.36
CA ALA A 51 -9.19 -12.19 -12.81
C ALA A 51 -10.20 -13.13 -13.52
N ALA A 52 -10.42 -14.33 -13.00
CA ALA A 52 -11.35 -15.30 -13.57
C ALA A 52 -12.81 -14.82 -13.43
N GLU A 53 -13.18 -14.29 -12.25
CA GLU A 53 -14.51 -13.71 -12.02
C GLU A 53 -14.79 -12.55 -13.00
N ILE A 54 -13.81 -11.65 -13.16
CA ILE A 54 -13.92 -10.52 -14.08
C ILE A 54 -14.11 -10.98 -15.53
N PHE A 55 -13.31 -11.96 -15.97
CA PHE A 55 -13.27 -12.37 -17.37
C PHE A 55 -14.44 -13.29 -17.75
N PHE A 56 -14.72 -14.31 -16.94
CA PHE A 56 -15.71 -15.35 -17.28
C PHE A 56 -17.13 -14.97 -16.85
N ASP A 57 -17.29 -14.38 -15.66
CA ASP A 57 -18.60 -14.09 -15.09
C ASP A 57 -19.07 -12.69 -15.45
N GLU A 58 -18.29 -11.66 -15.12
CA GLU A 58 -18.67 -10.27 -15.37
C GLU A 58 -18.50 -9.86 -16.84
N LYS A 59 -17.58 -10.51 -17.57
CA LYS A 59 -17.18 -10.17 -18.96
C LYS A 59 -16.90 -8.66 -19.12
N ARG A 60 -16.28 -8.09 -18.09
CA ARG A 60 -16.06 -6.64 -17.95
C ARG A 60 -14.65 -6.29 -18.38
N MET A 61 -14.51 -5.17 -19.09
CA MET A 61 -13.22 -4.56 -19.36
C MET A 61 -12.85 -3.60 -18.23
N ALA A 62 -11.55 -3.46 -17.95
CA ALA A 62 -11.07 -2.43 -17.04
C ALA A 62 -11.55 -1.03 -17.46
N ASP A 63 -11.79 -0.16 -16.49
CA ASP A 63 -11.96 1.26 -16.72
C ASP A 63 -10.59 1.91 -17.06
N ILE A 64 -9.53 1.45 -16.39
CA ILE A 64 -8.16 1.93 -16.55
C ILE A 64 -7.19 0.75 -16.63
N GLN A 65 -6.40 0.70 -17.70
CA GLN A 65 -5.26 -0.20 -17.86
C GLN A 65 -3.97 0.56 -17.54
N ILE A 66 -3.21 0.03 -16.59
CA ILE A 66 -2.01 0.66 -16.02
C ILE A 66 -0.79 -0.15 -16.47
N ASP A 67 0.02 0.44 -17.35
CA ASP A 67 1.27 -0.18 -17.83
C ASP A 67 2.37 -0.03 -16.77
N CYS A 68 2.85 -1.16 -16.26
CA CYS A 68 3.87 -1.23 -15.22
C CYS A 68 5.30 -1.29 -15.78
N MET A 69 5.47 -1.24 -17.10
CA MET A 69 6.76 -1.09 -17.78
C MET A 69 7.77 -2.22 -17.44
N GLY A 70 7.29 -3.43 -17.22
CA GLY A 70 8.08 -4.62 -16.88
C GLY A 70 8.53 -4.67 -15.42
N HIS A 71 8.09 -3.74 -14.57
CA HIS A 71 8.42 -3.76 -13.14
C HIS A 71 7.71 -4.89 -12.39
N ILE A 72 8.20 -5.14 -11.18
CA ILE A 72 7.60 -6.11 -10.26
C ILE A 72 6.44 -5.44 -9.52
N ILE A 73 5.33 -6.18 -9.40
CA ILE A 73 4.27 -5.89 -8.43
C ILE A 73 4.32 -6.95 -7.35
N SER A 74 4.43 -6.53 -6.09
CA SER A 74 4.31 -7.39 -4.93
C SER A 74 3.26 -6.85 -3.96
N PRO A 75 2.77 -7.68 -3.02
CA PRO A 75 2.18 -7.14 -1.80
C PRO A 75 3.13 -6.13 -1.15
N GLY A 76 2.56 -5.08 -0.55
CA GLY A 76 3.35 -4.13 0.22
C GLY A 76 4.03 -4.80 1.41
N LEU A 77 5.23 -4.33 1.75
CA LEU A 77 6.02 -4.91 2.83
C LEU A 77 5.35 -4.64 4.18
N ILE A 78 5.48 -5.61 5.08
CA ILE A 78 5.00 -5.53 6.46
C ILE A 78 6.21 -5.52 7.38
N ASP A 79 6.43 -4.40 8.07
CA ASP A 79 7.50 -4.27 9.06
C ASP A 79 6.96 -4.53 10.46
N VAL A 80 7.22 -5.74 10.96
CA VAL A 80 6.73 -6.16 12.29
C VAL A 80 7.52 -5.53 13.43
N GLN A 81 8.64 -4.85 13.17
CA GLN A 81 9.46 -4.26 14.22
C GLN A 81 10.24 -3.03 13.70
N ILE A 82 9.63 -1.86 13.86
CA ILE A 82 10.28 -0.58 13.58
C ILE A 82 10.21 0.35 14.80
N ASN A 83 11.38 0.74 15.32
CA ASN A 83 11.50 1.61 16.50
C ASN A 83 11.24 3.09 16.16
N GLY A 84 11.36 3.43 14.88
CA GLY A 84 11.31 4.80 14.39
C GLY A 84 11.97 4.91 13.01
N ALA A 85 11.71 6.00 12.30
CA ALA A 85 12.33 6.30 11.02
C ALA A 85 12.28 7.80 10.72
N PHE A 86 13.02 8.23 9.69
CA PHE A 86 13.00 9.59 9.17
C PHE A 86 13.25 10.67 10.26
N GLY A 87 14.13 10.37 11.22
CA GLY A 87 14.53 11.28 12.30
C GLY A 87 13.66 11.23 13.56
N TYR A 88 12.66 10.35 13.61
CA TYR A 88 11.79 10.18 14.78
C TYR A 88 11.95 8.77 15.38
N ASP A 89 12.30 8.72 16.66
CA ASP A 89 12.27 7.51 17.49
C ASP A 89 11.00 7.49 18.34
N PHE A 90 10.17 6.45 18.18
CA PHE A 90 8.88 6.33 18.86
C PHE A 90 9.02 6.28 20.38
N SER A 91 10.14 5.77 20.90
CA SER A 91 10.37 5.69 22.35
C SER A 91 10.72 7.06 22.97
N SER A 92 11.08 8.03 22.13
CA SER A 92 11.50 9.38 22.53
C SER A 92 10.44 10.47 22.26
N LEU A 93 9.29 10.10 21.67
CA LEU A 93 8.23 11.04 21.33
C LEU A 93 7.44 11.48 22.57
N ARG A 94 7.08 12.77 22.61
CA ARG A 94 6.13 13.30 23.60
C ARG A 94 4.71 12.83 23.24
N GLN A 95 3.87 12.68 24.26
CA GLN A 95 2.51 12.16 24.11
C GLN A 95 1.67 12.95 23.09
N ASN A 96 1.77 14.28 23.11
CA ASN A 96 1.02 15.17 22.21
C ASN A 96 1.53 15.16 20.76
N GLU A 97 2.71 14.60 20.50
CA GLU A 97 3.30 14.50 19.15
C GLU A 97 3.22 13.10 18.58
N PHE A 98 2.95 12.09 19.43
CA PHE A 98 3.10 10.68 19.07
C PHE A 98 2.32 10.30 17.81
N ILE A 99 1.02 10.59 17.79
CA ILE A 99 0.14 10.25 16.65
C ILE A 99 0.58 10.95 15.38
N GLU A 100 0.89 12.25 15.45
CA GLU A 100 1.34 13.04 14.30
C GLU A 100 2.65 12.48 13.72
N LYS A 101 3.63 12.15 14.57
CA LYS A 101 4.92 11.64 14.09
C LYS A 101 4.84 10.20 13.60
N VAL A 102 4.00 9.35 14.20
CA VAL A 102 3.71 8.01 13.66
C VAL A 102 3.03 8.11 12.30
N GLN A 103 2.08 9.03 12.13
CA GLN A 103 1.46 9.30 10.81
C GLN A 103 2.47 9.81 9.79
N TYR A 104 3.36 10.73 10.18
CA TYR A 104 4.46 11.19 9.33
C TYR A 104 5.34 10.03 8.88
N VAL A 105 5.78 9.18 9.81
CA VAL A 105 6.59 7.99 9.51
C VAL A 105 5.83 7.04 8.59
N SER A 106 4.55 6.79 8.86
CA SER A 106 3.67 5.93 8.04
C SER A 106 3.62 6.37 6.57
N GLN A 107 3.44 7.68 6.31
CA GLN A 107 3.42 8.22 4.94
C GLN A 107 4.78 8.08 4.25
N ARG A 108 5.87 8.30 5.00
CA ARG A 108 7.24 8.21 4.48
C ARG A 108 7.68 6.77 4.20
N LEU A 109 7.20 5.80 4.97
CA LEU A 109 7.50 4.37 4.78
C LEU A 109 7.06 3.85 3.41
N LEU A 110 6.04 4.44 2.80
CA LEU A 110 5.58 4.11 1.44
C LEU A 110 6.70 4.27 0.40
N GLU A 111 7.65 5.19 0.59
CA GLU A 111 8.81 5.39 -0.30
C GLU A 111 9.77 4.19 -0.32
N SER A 112 9.71 3.36 0.71
CA SER A 112 10.48 2.11 0.83
C SER A 112 9.67 0.86 0.52
N GLY A 113 8.41 1.01 0.10
CA GLY A 113 7.51 -0.11 -0.20
C GLY A 113 6.84 -0.74 1.02
N VAL A 114 7.02 -0.19 2.23
CA VAL A 114 6.34 -0.64 3.45
C VAL A 114 4.95 -0.01 3.51
N THR A 115 3.92 -0.85 3.55
CA THR A 115 2.51 -0.41 3.58
C THR A 115 1.82 -0.69 4.91
N SER A 116 2.45 -1.46 5.79
CA SER A 116 1.94 -1.75 7.14
C SER A 116 3.12 -2.00 8.08
N PHE A 117 2.99 -1.56 9.33
CA PHE A 117 4.06 -1.73 10.30
C PHE A 117 3.53 -1.75 11.74
N CYS A 118 4.34 -2.25 12.66
CA CYS A 118 4.12 -2.18 14.10
C CYS A 118 5.08 -1.16 14.73
N PRO A 119 4.58 0.01 15.19
CA PRO A 119 5.41 0.95 15.95
C PRO A 119 5.91 0.29 17.23
N THR A 120 7.23 0.17 17.37
CA THR A 120 7.86 -0.55 18.48
C THR A 120 8.37 0.43 19.52
N ILE A 121 7.92 0.25 20.76
CA ILE A 121 8.51 0.91 21.94
C ILE A 121 9.49 -0.06 22.57
N ILE A 122 10.77 0.29 22.58
CA ILE A 122 11.82 -0.53 23.19
C ILE A 122 11.80 -0.40 24.71
N SER A 123 12.64 -1.18 25.40
CA SER A 123 12.80 -1.12 26.85
C SER A 123 12.99 0.31 27.36
N SER A 124 11.94 0.84 27.97
CA SER A 124 11.80 2.23 28.40
C SER A 124 11.30 2.32 29.84
N HIS A 125 11.41 3.50 30.45
CA HIS A 125 10.83 3.75 31.77
C HIS A 125 9.31 3.51 31.76
N PRO A 126 8.69 2.94 32.82
CA PRO A 126 7.26 2.61 32.85
C PRO A 126 6.31 3.71 32.38
N ASN A 127 6.70 4.97 32.62
CA ASN A 127 5.92 6.12 32.17
C ASN A 127 5.74 6.14 30.64
N VAL A 128 6.74 5.77 29.83
CA VAL A 128 6.65 5.78 28.35
C VAL A 128 5.52 4.87 27.88
N TYR A 129 5.44 3.64 28.39
CA TYR A 129 4.34 2.73 28.02
C TYR A 129 2.97 3.29 28.41
N ARG A 130 2.84 3.91 29.59
CA ARG A 130 1.58 4.55 30.02
C ARG A 130 1.18 5.70 29.10
N HIS A 131 2.14 6.51 28.63
CA HIS A 131 1.86 7.59 27.70
C HIS A 131 1.28 7.04 26.40
N VAL A 132 1.92 6.01 25.82
CA VAL A 132 1.48 5.40 24.55
C VAL A 132 0.15 4.67 24.70
N SER A 133 -0.06 3.91 25.79
CA SER A 133 -1.30 3.16 26.00
C SER A 133 -2.53 4.03 26.31
N SER A 134 -2.33 5.33 26.58
CA SER A 134 -3.40 6.29 26.87
C SER A 134 -3.76 7.18 25.69
N LEU A 135 -3.13 6.95 24.53
CA LEU A 135 -3.47 7.63 23.28
C LEU A 135 -4.87 7.21 22.80
N PRO A 136 -5.62 8.10 22.13
CA PRO A 136 -6.97 7.83 21.64
C PRO A 136 -7.00 6.81 20.48
#